data_AF-A0A430EJ07-F1
#
_entry.id   AF-A0A430EJ07-F1
#
_cell.length_a   1.000
_cell.length_b   1.000
_cell.length_c   1.000
_cell.angle_alpha   90.00
_cell.angle_beta   90.00
_cell.angle_gamma   90.00
#
_symmetry.space_group_name_H-M   'P 1'
#
loop_
_entity.id
_entity.type
_entity.pdbx_description
1 polymer ?
#
loop_
_entity_poly.entity_id
_entity_poly.type
_entity_poly.pdbx_seq_one_letter_code
_entity_poly.pdbx_strand_id
1 'polypeptide(L)'
;MRRPEHHHRSAVRAAVAVAALLVAGCSSEPPAPPPPSLAYAGLPVSGSLADAKRAGFDQCLQMDGGHLRCRRSGVMLLGEGPYEAALDLTGGDGASGFRQITLWHDRDQSAVLKVGEALKKQGWAFSYTGEGGRGDQMILTRKGAPVHFSIDLSYWGKRRVRILPE
;
A
#
# COMPACT_ATOMS: atom_id res chain seq x y z
N MET A 1 67.75 -61.22 -8.16
CA MET A 1 68.57 -60.17 -7.52
C MET A 1 68.58 -58.95 -8.44
N ARG A 2 68.35 -57.76 -7.87
CA ARG A 2 68.46 -56.39 -8.46
C ARG A 2 67.30 -55.87 -9.34
N ARG A 3 66.50 -55.01 -8.71
CA ARG A 3 65.94 -53.75 -9.29
C ARG A 3 67.09 -52.85 -9.78
N PRO A 4 66.84 -51.98 -10.78
CA PRO A 4 66.52 -50.60 -10.41
C PRO A 4 65.38 -49.97 -11.21
N GLU A 5 64.83 -48.94 -10.58
CA GLU A 5 63.77 -48.05 -11.04
C GLU A 5 64.25 -47.10 -12.14
N HIS A 6 63.34 -46.67 -13.03
CA HIS A 6 63.27 -45.27 -13.40
C HIS A 6 61.86 -44.89 -13.83
N HIS A 7 61.38 -43.85 -13.16
CA HIS A 7 60.12 -43.17 -13.35
C HIS A 7 59.98 -42.57 -14.77
N HIS A 8 58.85 -42.83 -15.42
CA HIS A 8 58.29 -41.87 -16.37
C HIS A 8 56.80 -41.67 -16.12
N ARG A 9 56.52 -40.53 -15.48
CA ARG A 9 55.21 -39.98 -15.18
C ARG A 9 54.51 -39.61 -16.50
N SER A 10 53.61 -40.46 -16.99
CA SER A 10 52.65 -40.04 -18.01
C SER A 10 51.53 -39.24 -17.33
N ALA A 11 51.56 -37.93 -17.52
CA ALA A 11 50.59 -36.99 -17.00
C ALA A 11 49.26 -37.11 -17.76
N VAL A 12 48.32 -37.87 -17.23
CA VAL A 12 46.89 -37.70 -17.55
C VAL A 12 46.43 -36.44 -16.84
N ARG A 13 46.46 -35.29 -17.54
CA ARG A 13 45.81 -34.07 -17.04
C ARG A 13 44.35 -34.09 -17.50
N ALA A 14 43.51 -34.55 -16.59
CA ALA A 14 42.07 -34.41 -16.65
C ALA A 14 41.69 -32.91 -16.78
N ALA A 15 40.86 -32.62 -17.78
CA ALA A 15 40.17 -31.35 -17.89
C ALA A 15 39.16 -31.24 -16.74
N VAL A 16 39.34 -30.27 -15.86
CA VAL A 16 38.31 -29.81 -14.94
C VAL A 16 38.17 -28.31 -15.14
N ALA A 17 37.21 -27.95 -15.99
CA ALA A 17 36.72 -26.59 -16.11
C ALA A 17 36.03 -26.21 -14.80
N VAL A 18 36.73 -25.44 -13.96
CA VAL A 18 36.09 -24.78 -12.80
C VAL A 18 35.40 -23.53 -13.34
N ALA A 19 34.20 -23.71 -13.90
CA ALA A 19 33.24 -22.64 -14.07
C ALA A 19 32.71 -22.31 -12.66
N ALA A 20 33.39 -21.39 -11.98
CA ALA A 20 32.88 -20.82 -10.75
C ALA A 20 31.59 -20.05 -11.09
N LEU A 21 30.46 -20.66 -10.72
CA LEU A 21 29.14 -20.07 -10.73
C LEU A 21 29.18 -18.71 -10.01
N LEU A 22 29.15 -17.63 -10.78
CA LEU A 22 28.70 -16.33 -10.31
C LEU A 22 27.20 -16.47 -10.01
N VAL A 23 26.87 -17.03 -8.85
CA VAL A 23 25.58 -16.80 -8.22
C VAL A 23 25.63 -15.34 -7.78
N ALA A 24 25.34 -14.44 -8.73
CA ALA A 24 24.84 -13.12 -8.40
C ALA A 24 23.60 -13.38 -7.54
N GLY A 25 23.77 -13.32 -6.23
CA GLY A 25 22.66 -13.28 -5.32
C GLY A 25 21.76 -12.18 -5.84
N CYS A 26 20.55 -12.56 -6.24
CA CYS A 26 19.47 -11.62 -6.43
C CYS A 26 19.25 -11.00 -5.04
N SER A 27 19.98 -9.93 -4.75
CA SER A 27 19.72 -9.10 -3.59
C SER A 27 18.34 -8.51 -3.85
N SER A 28 17.31 -9.16 -3.29
CA SER A 28 16.00 -8.57 -3.17
C SER A 28 16.21 -7.25 -2.44
N GLU A 29 15.98 -6.15 -3.14
CA GLU A 29 16.14 -4.81 -2.59
C GLU A 29 15.38 -4.72 -1.26
N PRO A 30 16.00 -4.21 -0.19
CA PRO A 30 15.32 -4.10 1.10
C PRO A 30 13.99 -3.36 0.92
N PRO A 31 12.92 -3.78 1.62
CA PRO A 31 11.64 -3.08 1.54
C PRO A 31 11.85 -1.59 1.81
N ALA A 32 11.24 -0.75 0.97
CA ALA A 32 11.28 0.69 1.19
C ALA A 32 10.75 1.01 2.60
N PRO A 33 11.34 2.00 3.31
CA PRO A 33 10.89 2.35 4.65
C PRO A 33 9.44 2.86 4.62
N PRO A 34 8.68 2.70 5.72
CA PRO A 34 7.33 3.23 5.80
C PRO A 34 7.33 4.77 5.68
N PRO A 35 6.27 5.36 5.12
CA PRO A 35 6.13 6.81 5.08
C PRO A 35 5.99 7.39 6.50
N PRO A 36 6.24 8.70 6.67
CA PRO A 36 5.93 9.40 7.91
C PRO A 36 4.48 9.18 8.36
N SER A 37 4.28 9.08 9.66
CA SER A 37 2.96 8.95 10.26
C SER A 37 2.17 10.24 10.06
N LEU A 38 0.99 10.12 9.47
CA LEU A 38 0.03 11.20 9.31
C LEU A 38 -1.34 10.71 9.75
N ALA A 39 -2.02 11.50 10.56
CA ALA A 39 -3.41 11.25 10.94
C ALA A 39 -4.27 12.46 10.59
N TYR A 40 -5.51 12.21 10.19
CA TYR A 40 -6.52 13.23 9.95
C TYR A 40 -7.86 12.78 10.53
N ALA A 41 -8.54 13.66 11.24
CA ALA A 41 -9.82 13.36 11.90
C ALA A 41 -9.80 12.08 12.75
N GLY A 42 -8.66 11.80 13.43
CA GLY A 42 -8.48 10.61 14.26
C GLY A 42 -8.22 9.31 13.50
N LEU A 43 -8.08 9.35 12.16
CA LEU A 43 -7.78 8.20 11.32
C LEU A 43 -6.35 8.26 10.79
N PRO A 44 -5.64 7.12 10.72
CA PRO A 44 -4.34 7.05 10.08
C PRO A 44 -4.48 7.19 8.56
N VAL A 45 -3.71 8.09 7.96
CA VAL A 45 -3.70 8.36 6.51
C VAL A 45 -2.42 7.83 5.87
N SER A 46 -1.28 8.00 6.53
CA SER A 46 -0.02 7.34 6.16
C SER A 46 0.73 6.87 7.41
N GLY A 47 1.55 5.83 7.25
CA GLY A 47 2.39 5.34 8.34
C GLY A 47 2.79 3.88 8.17
N SER A 48 3.22 3.28 9.28
CA SER A 48 3.68 1.89 9.38
C SER A 48 2.56 0.92 9.74
N LEU A 49 2.80 -0.39 9.63
CA LEU A 49 1.88 -1.41 10.17
C LEU A 49 1.60 -1.23 11.67
N ALA A 50 2.58 -0.73 12.44
CA ALA A 50 2.37 -0.45 13.86
C ALA A 50 1.34 0.67 14.07
N ASP A 51 1.35 1.70 13.22
CA ASP A 51 0.37 2.80 13.27
C ASP A 51 -1.03 2.29 12.91
N ALA A 52 -1.14 1.45 11.88
CA ALA A 52 -2.40 0.80 11.50
C ALA A 52 -3.01 0.00 12.67
N LYS A 53 -2.21 -0.88 13.30
CA LYS A 53 -2.66 -1.69 14.44
C LYS A 53 -3.05 -0.83 15.63
N ARG A 54 -2.27 0.21 15.95
CA ARG A 54 -2.58 1.16 17.04
C ARG A 54 -3.90 1.89 16.82
N ALA A 55 -4.26 2.15 15.56
CA ALA A 55 -5.53 2.76 15.17
C ALA A 55 -6.69 1.75 15.05
N GLY A 56 -6.50 0.49 15.43
CA GLY A 56 -7.53 -0.55 15.43
C GLY A 56 -7.79 -1.19 14.07
N PHE A 57 -6.85 -1.10 13.13
CA PHE A 57 -6.87 -1.89 11.88
C PHE A 57 -6.14 -3.20 12.13
N ASP A 58 -6.76 -4.11 12.87
CA ASP A 58 -6.19 -5.38 13.31
C ASP A 58 -6.59 -6.58 12.42
N GLN A 59 -7.65 -6.44 11.63
CA GLN A 59 -8.10 -7.45 10.67
C GLN A 59 -7.28 -7.36 9.38
N CYS A 60 -6.09 -7.96 9.38
CA CYS A 60 -5.18 -7.96 8.25
C CYS A 60 -5.30 -9.24 7.40
N LEU A 61 -5.42 -9.06 6.09
CA LEU A 61 -5.52 -10.11 5.08
C LEU A 61 -4.39 -9.93 4.08
N GLN A 62 -3.66 -11.01 3.77
CA GLN A 62 -2.74 -10.96 2.63
C GLN A 62 -3.53 -10.92 1.33
N MET A 63 -3.15 -10.00 0.48
CA MET A 63 -3.68 -9.79 -0.85
C MET A 63 -2.67 -10.27 -1.89
N ASP A 64 -3.15 -10.62 -3.08
CA ASP A 64 -2.29 -10.96 -4.21
C ASP A 64 -1.29 -9.82 -4.50
N GLY A 65 -0.11 -10.17 -5.01
CA GLY A 65 0.94 -9.21 -5.34
C GLY A 65 1.77 -8.73 -4.14
N GLY A 66 1.67 -9.39 -2.99
CA GLY A 66 2.50 -9.07 -1.82
C GLY A 66 2.06 -7.79 -1.12
N HIS A 67 0.74 -7.55 -1.06
CA HIS A 67 0.15 -6.47 -0.29
C HIS A 67 -0.55 -7.02 0.95
N LEU A 68 -0.57 -6.23 2.02
CA LEU A 68 -1.32 -6.54 3.23
C LEU A 68 -2.45 -5.53 3.38
N ARG A 69 -3.71 -5.99 3.41
CA ARG A 69 -4.87 -5.13 3.66
C ARG A 69 -5.32 -5.28 5.09
N CYS A 70 -5.22 -4.23 5.89
CA CYS A 70 -5.76 -4.19 7.26
C CYS A 70 -7.07 -3.41 7.29
N ARG A 71 -8.10 -3.96 7.93
CA ARG A 71 -9.47 -3.42 7.96
C ARG A 71 -9.92 -3.03 9.35
N ARG A 72 -10.87 -2.09 9.39
CA ARG A 72 -11.61 -1.69 10.58
C ARG A 72 -13.05 -1.34 10.20
N SER A 73 -14.02 -1.93 10.90
CA SER A 73 -15.45 -1.63 10.75
C SER A 73 -15.91 -0.54 11.72
N GLY A 74 -17.07 0.07 11.47
CA GLY A 74 -17.68 1.03 12.40
C GLY A 74 -16.99 2.39 12.44
N VAL A 75 -16.22 2.75 11.39
CA VAL A 75 -15.42 3.97 11.37
C VAL A 75 -16.32 5.18 11.10
N MET A 76 -16.20 6.21 11.94
CA MET A 76 -16.82 7.51 11.71
C MET A 76 -15.81 8.47 11.11
N LEU A 77 -16.23 9.27 10.13
CA LEU A 77 -15.43 10.30 9.49
C LEU A 77 -16.21 11.60 9.43
N LEU A 78 -15.73 12.64 10.13
CA LEU A 78 -16.36 13.96 10.18
C LEU A 78 -17.83 13.93 10.64
N GLY A 79 -18.17 12.98 11.54
CA GLY A 79 -19.54 12.76 12.02
C GLY A 79 -20.41 11.88 11.10
N GLU A 80 -19.91 11.48 9.93
CA GLU A 80 -20.60 10.61 8.98
C GLU A 80 -20.13 9.15 9.14
N GLY A 81 -21.04 8.19 8.89
CA GLY A 81 -20.77 6.76 9.02
C GLY A 81 -21.95 6.00 9.65
N PRO A 82 -21.74 4.77 10.12
CA PRO A 82 -20.47 4.04 10.17
C PRO A 82 -20.00 3.54 8.80
N TYR A 83 -18.69 3.53 8.58
CA TYR A 83 -18.04 2.99 7.39
C TYR A 83 -17.23 1.74 7.68
N GLU A 84 -17.04 0.95 6.65
CA GLU A 84 -15.89 0.06 6.53
C GLU A 84 -14.68 0.87 6.10
N ALA A 85 -13.51 0.57 6.66
CA ALA A 85 -12.26 1.21 6.29
C ALA A 85 -11.15 0.18 6.05
N ALA A 86 -10.23 0.51 5.16
CA ALA A 86 -9.04 -0.29 4.86
C ALA A 86 -7.80 0.57 4.68
N LEU A 87 -6.67 0.00 5.11
CA LEU A 87 -5.32 0.45 4.82
C LEU A 87 -4.65 -0.64 3.97
N ASP A 88 -4.14 -0.25 2.81
CA ASP A 88 -3.38 -1.13 1.92
C ASP A 88 -1.90 -0.87 2.14
N LEU A 89 -1.21 -1.85 2.72
CA LEU A 89 0.22 -1.80 2.98
C LEU A 89 1.00 -2.51 1.87
N THR A 90 2.17 -1.97 1.56
CA THR A 90 3.12 -2.56 0.59
C THR A 90 4.18 -3.39 1.30
N GLY A 91 4.67 -4.43 0.61
CA GLY A 91 5.48 -5.50 1.20
C GLY A 91 4.56 -6.57 1.76
N GLY A 92 4.84 -7.86 1.51
CA GLY A 92 3.93 -8.96 1.85
C GLY A 92 3.56 -9.06 3.33
N ASP A 93 4.37 -8.45 4.19
CA ASP A 93 4.21 -8.30 5.63
C ASP A 93 3.79 -6.88 6.06
N GLY A 94 3.62 -5.95 5.12
CA GLY A 94 3.31 -4.54 5.34
C GLY A 94 4.51 -3.68 5.75
N ALA A 95 5.74 -4.15 5.57
CA ALA A 95 6.96 -3.44 6.01
C ALA A 95 7.10 -2.03 5.42
N SER A 96 6.62 -1.80 4.19
CA SER A 96 6.69 -0.48 3.53
C SER A 96 5.54 0.45 3.88
N GLY A 97 4.65 0.04 4.80
CA GLY A 97 3.57 0.88 5.30
C GLY A 97 2.48 1.19 4.28
N PHE A 98 1.63 2.17 4.61
CA PHE A 98 0.50 2.63 3.80
C PHE A 98 0.56 4.13 3.57
N ARG A 99 -0.07 4.59 2.48
CA ARG A 99 -0.08 5.99 2.02
C ARG A 99 -1.47 6.55 1.79
N GLN A 100 -2.51 5.81 2.15
CA GLN A 100 -3.89 6.24 2.07
C GLN A 100 -4.75 5.41 3.01
N ILE A 101 -5.92 5.96 3.34
CA ILE A 101 -7.05 5.21 3.90
C ILE A 101 -8.21 5.25 2.92
N THR A 102 -8.87 4.11 2.74
CA THR A 102 -10.08 3.98 1.93
C THR A 102 -11.26 3.65 2.84
N LEU A 103 -12.37 4.36 2.70
CA LEU A 103 -13.61 4.09 3.40
C LEU A 103 -14.76 3.86 2.41
N TRP A 104 -15.69 2.98 2.76
CA TRP A 104 -16.90 2.71 2.00
C TRP A 104 -18.04 2.27 2.93
N HIS A 105 -19.25 2.26 2.40
CA HIS A 105 -20.40 1.66 3.07
C HIS A 105 -20.84 0.43 2.28
N ASP A 106 -21.10 -0.69 2.97
CA ASP A 106 -21.33 -1.97 2.28
C ASP A 106 -22.66 -2.06 1.53
N ARG A 107 -23.66 -1.27 1.93
CA ARG A 107 -25.04 -1.36 1.43
C ARG A 107 -25.61 -0.07 0.83
N ASP A 108 -24.91 1.04 1.01
CA ASP A 108 -25.39 2.38 0.62
C ASP A 108 -24.24 3.13 -0.02
N GLN A 109 -24.19 3.07 -1.35
CA GLN A 109 -23.13 3.74 -2.10
C GLN A 109 -23.21 5.27 -2.00
N SER A 110 -24.37 5.83 -1.62
CA SER A 110 -24.53 7.28 -1.48
C SER A 110 -23.95 7.81 -0.17
N ALA A 111 -23.76 6.95 0.84
CA ALA A 111 -23.31 7.36 2.18
C ALA A 111 -22.02 8.17 2.15
N VAL A 112 -21.04 7.77 1.32
CA VAL A 112 -19.75 8.46 1.22
C VAL A 112 -19.86 9.89 0.65
N LEU A 113 -20.94 10.22 -0.07
CA LEU A 113 -21.16 11.57 -0.58
C LEU A 113 -21.43 12.57 0.55
N LYS A 114 -21.95 12.12 1.69
CA LYS A 114 -22.16 12.97 2.88
C LYS A 114 -20.84 13.53 3.41
N VAL A 115 -19.74 12.80 3.26
CA VAL A 115 -18.39 13.28 3.61
C VAL A 115 -18.02 14.48 2.74
N GLY A 116 -18.30 14.42 1.43
CA GLY A 116 -18.09 15.54 0.52
C GLY A 116 -18.88 16.78 0.93
N GLU A 117 -20.14 16.62 1.31
CA GLU A 117 -20.98 17.73 1.80
C GLU A 117 -20.47 18.30 3.14
N ALA A 118 -20.03 17.44 4.06
CA ALA A 118 -19.41 17.87 5.32
C ALA A 118 -18.14 18.68 5.10
N LEU A 119 -17.28 18.26 4.16
CA LEU A 119 -16.06 18.98 3.78
C LEU A 119 -16.37 20.32 3.11
N LYS A 120 -17.33 20.37 2.18
CA LYS A 120 -17.77 21.63 1.56
C LYS A 120 -18.27 22.64 2.60
N LYS A 121 -19.06 22.20 3.58
CA LYS A 121 -19.51 23.05 4.71
C LYS A 121 -18.34 23.59 5.55
N GLN A 122 -17.21 22.90 5.57
CA GLN A 122 -15.98 23.32 6.24
C GLN A 122 -15.04 24.17 5.35
N GLY A 123 -15.48 24.55 4.16
CA GLY A 123 -14.73 25.42 3.25
C GLY A 123 -13.67 24.72 2.42
N TRP A 124 -13.80 23.41 2.19
CA TRP A 124 -12.94 22.70 1.24
C TRP A 124 -13.33 23.05 -0.20
N ALA A 125 -12.32 23.33 -1.03
CA ALA A 125 -12.50 23.49 -2.46
C ALA A 125 -12.68 22.10 -3.10
N PHE A 126 -13.41 22.02 -4.21
CA PHE A 126 -13.59 20.76 -4.93
C PHE A 126 -13.44 20.94 -6.44
N SER A 127 -12.97 19.89 -7.08
CA SER A 127 -12.96 19.71 -8.54
C SER A 127 -13.43 18.30 -8.88
N TYR A 128 -13.87 18.10 -10.11
CA TYR A 128 -14.23 16.77 -10.62
C TYR A 128 -13.17 16.29 -11.61
N THR A 129 -12.80 15.01 -11.56
CA THR A 129 -11.95 14.38 -12.58
C THR A 129 -12.82 13.95 -13.76
N GLY A 130 -12.37 14.16 -15.01
CA GLY A 130 -13.08 13.77 -16.23
C GLY A 130 -13.62 14.94 -17.08
N GLU A 131 -14.24 14.63 -18.22
CA GLU A 131 -14.84 15.61 -19.14
C GLU A 131 -16.38 15.59 -19.11
N GLY A 132 -17.02 16.78 -19.10
CA GLY A 132 -18.47 16.92 -19.01
C GLY A 132 -19.04 16.47 -17.66
N GLY A 133 -20.34 16.59 -17.42
CA GLY A 133 -21.00 16.31 -16.13
C GLY A 133 -20.95 14.84 -15.63
N ARG A 134 -20.00 14.03 -16.09
CA ARG A 134 -19.78 12.61 -15.78
C ARG A 134 -18.45 12.41 -15.06
N GLY A 135 -18.13 13.27 -14.11
CA GLY A 135 -16.86 13.16 -13.40
C GLY A 135 -16.74 11.80 -12.69
N ASP A 136 -15.57 11.17 -12.79
CA ASP A 136 -15.33 9.86 -12.17
C ASP A 136 -15.13 9.99 -10.67
N GLN A 137 -14.52 11.10 -10.24
CA GLN A 137 -14.22 11.39 -8.85
C GLN A 137 -14.42 12.88 -8.53
N MET A 138 -14.78 13.16 -7.28
CA MET A 138 -14.70 14.49 -6.66
C MET A 138 -13.43 14.56 -5.84
N ILE A 139 -12.52 15.48 -6.20
CA ILE A 139 -11.31 15.77 -5.45
C ILE A 139 -11.60 16.98 -4.57
N LEU A 140 -11.33 16.88 -3.27
CA LEU A 140 -11.48 17.99 -2.34
C LEU A 140 -10.14 18.33 -1.70
N THR A 141 -9.76 19.60 -1.78
CA THR A 141 -8.51 20.14 -1.25
C THR A 141 -8.78 21.38 -0.40
N ARG A 142 -7.85 21.68 0.51
CA ARG A 142 -7.90 22.89 1.32
C ARG A 142 -6.48 23.39 1.54
N LYS A 143 -6.22 24.66 1.21
CA LYS A 143 -4.88 25.26 1.37
C LYS A 143 -4.39 25.07 2.82
N GLY A 144 -3.22 24.45 2.95
CA GLY A 144 -2.57 24.19 4.24
C GLY A 144 -3.10 22.96 5.00
N ALA A 145 -4.09 22.23 4.45
CA ALA A 145 -4.43 20.92 4.98
C ALA A 145 -3.34 19.90 4.59
N PRO A 146 -3.02 18.92 5.46
CA PRO A 146 -2.00 17.91 5.17
C PRO A 146 -2.53 16.76 4.31
N VAL A 147 -3.79 16.82 3.89
CA VAL A 147 -4.48 15.76 3.15
C VAL A 147 -5.41 16.34 2.09
N HIS A 148 -5.66 15.56 1.06
CA HIS A 148 -6.80 15.72 0.16
C HIS A 148 -7.73 14.50 0.22
N PHE A 149 -8.95 14.72 -0.26
CA PHE A 149 -9.97 13.68 -0.39
C PHE A 149 -10.25 13.38 -1.85
N SER A 150 -10.47 12.12 -2.16
CA SER A 150 -11.01 11.66 -3.46
C SER A 150 -12.25 10.82 -3.20
N ILE A 151 -13.38 11.19 -3.79
CA ILE A 151 -14.66 10.49 -3.63
C ILE A 151 -15.11 9.97 -4.99
N ASP A 152 -15.26 8.65 -5.13
CA ASP A 152 -15.77 8.01 -6.35
C ASP A 152 -17.23 8.48 -6.60
N LEU A 153 -17.52 9.00 -7.79
CA LEU A 153 -18.85 9.49 -8.19
C LEU A 153 -19.59 8.48 -9.07
N SER A 154 -18.88 7.70 -9.87
CA SER A 154 -19.49 6.68 -10.74
C SER A 154 -20.12 5.55 -9.91
N TYR A 155 -21.20 4.95 -10.43
CA TYR A 155 -21.99 3.93 -9.71
C TYR A 155 -21.61 2.48 -10.07
N TRP A 156 -20.67 2.29 -11.02
CA TRP A 156 -20.32 0.98 -11.58
C TRP A 156 -19.61 0.03 -10.61
N GLY A 157 -19.34 0.48 -9.38
CA GLY A 157 -18.79 -0.32 -8.29
C GLY A 157 -19.11 0.30 -6.92
N LYS A 158 -18.51 -0.19 -5.84
CA LYS A 158 -18.65 0.45 -4.52
C LYS A 158 -17.99 1.83 -4.57
N ARG A 159 -18.78 2.89 -4.36
CA ARG A 159 -18.24 4.23 -4.12
C ARG A 159 -17.41 4.23 -2.84
N ARG A 160 -16.25 4.86 -2.92
CA ARG A 160 -15.30 4.99 -1.83
C ARG A 160 -14.97 6.46 -1.63
N VAL A 161 -14.64 6.80 -0.39
CA VAL A 161 -13.84 7.99 -0.09
C VAL A 161 -12.43 7.54 0.25
N ARG A 162 -11.45 8.25 -0.30
CA ARG A 162 -10.03 8.06 0.00
C ARG A 162 -9.50 9.34 0.63
N ILE A 163 -8.66 9.18 1.63
CA ILE A 163 -7.88 10.27 2.22
C ILE A 163 -6.42 9.98 1.92
N LEU A 164 -5.75 10.95 1.32
CA LEU A 164 -4.35 10.84 0.88
C LEU A 164 -3.55 12.03 1.42
N PRO A 165 -2.25 11.87 1.72
CA PRO A 165 -1.36 12.99 1.98
C PRO A 165 -1.29 13.95 0.78
N GLU A 166 -1.07 15.25 1.05
CA GLU A 166 -0.68 16.26 0.04
C GLU A 166 0.82 16.21 -0.30
#